data_AF-K2J981-F1
#
_entry.id   AF-K2J981-F1
#
_cell.length_a   1.000
_cell.length_b   1.000
_cell.length_c   1.000
_cell.angle_alpha   90.00
_cell.angle_beta   90.00
_cell.angle_gamma   90.00
#
_symmetry.space_group_name_H-M   'P 1'
#
loop_
_entity.id
_entity.type
_entity.pdbx_description
1 polymer ?
#
loop_
_entity_poly.entity_id
_entity_poly.type
_entity_poly.pdbx_seq_one_letter_code
_entity_poly.pdbx_strand_id
1 'polypeptide(L)'
;MSNKSVEVVLSHPARINGEKHQVTGEPIAVDERIAKQLADAGALAQQKPDDDSDSDDGLAKQNKADLIDIAKQLGIDVPSNANKADIIALIEREKGE
;
A
#
# COMPACT_ATOMS: atom_id res chain seq x y z
N MET A 1 1.32 17.95 17.46
CA MET A 1 1.05 17.26 16.18
C MET A 1 2.35 16.54 15.82
N SER A 2 2.36 15.22 15.87
CA SER A 2 3.56 14.45 15.53
C SER A 2 3.77 14.52 14.02
N ASN A 3 4.82 15.20 13.57
CA ASN A 3 5.22 15.15 12.16
C ASN A 3 5.77 13.75 11.91
N LYS A 4 4.97 12.91 11.26
CA LYS A 4 5.37 11.58 10.84
C LYS A 4 6.32 11.72 9.65
N SER A 5 7.59 11.41 9.90
CA SER A 5 8.64 11.38 8.88
C SER A 5 8.65 9.99 8.24
N VAL A 6 8.83 9.96 6.93
CA VAL A 6 8.85 8.76 6.10
C VAL A 6 10.11 8.77 5.27
N GLU A 7 10.75 7.62 5.14
CA GLU A 7 11.98 7.49 4.37
C GLU A 7 11.66 7.23 2.90
N VAL A 8 12.16 8.11 2.02
CA VAL A 8 11.93 7.99 0.57
C VAL A 8 13.23 8.07 -0.19
N VAL A 9 13.35 7.27 -1.25
CA VAL A 9 14.50 7.33 -2.17
C VAL A 9 14.06 8.06 -3.43
N LEU A 10 14.84 9.06 -3.87
CA LEU A 10 14.54 9.82 -5.09
C LEU A 10 14.95 9.04 -6.34
N SER A 11 14.13 9.08 -7.39
CA SER A 11 14.48 8.59 -8.73
C SER A 11 15.13 9.66 -9.60
N HIS A 12 14.76 10.92 -9.35
CA HIS A 12 15.25 12.09 -10.06
C HIS A 12 15.43 13.27 -9.08
N PRO A 13 16.30 14.25 -9.39
CA PRO A 13 16.50 15.40 -8.52
C PRO A 13 15.19 16.15 -8.28
N ALA A 14 14.83 16.33 -7.02
CA ALA A 14 13.56 16.94 -6.61
C ALA A 14 13.78 18.06 -5.58
N ARG A 15 12.78 18.94 -5.44
CA ARG A 15 12.76 19.96 -4.39
C ARG A 15 11.90 19.49 -3.23
N ILE A 16 12.51 19.37 -2.06
CA ILE A 16 11.89 18.92 -0.81
C ILE A 16 11.97 20.11 0.14
N ASN A 17 10.84 20.62 0.64
CA ASN A 17 10.82 21.82 1.50
C ASN A 17 11.57 23.05 0.94
N GLY A 18 11.69 23.16 -0.39
CA GLY A 18 12.43 24.23 -1.06
C GLY A 18 13.94 23.96 -1.22
N GLU A 19 14.47 22.92 -0.59
CA GLU A 19 15.85 22.46 -0.76
C GLU A 19 15.95 21.49 -1.95
N LYS A 20 17.02 21.59 -2.75
CA LYS A 20 17.26 20.68 -3.87
C LYS A 20 17.98 19.43 -3.36
N HIS A 21 17.32 18.28 -3.47
CA HIS A 21 17.91 16.99 -3.19
C HIS A 21 18.29 16.28 -4.48
N GLN A 22 19.50 15.73 -4.51
CA GLN A 22 19.98 14.92 -5.63
C GLN A 22 19.62 13.45 -5.43
N VAL A 23 19.68 12.67 -6.50
CA VAL A 23 19.54 11.22 -6.46
C VAL A 23 20.84 10.63 -5.96
N THR A 24 20.93 10.39 -4.66
CA THR A 24 22.08 9.70 -4.06
C THR A 24 21.84 8.19 -3.92
N GLY A 25 20.61 7.73 -4.11
CA GLY A 25 20.20 6.36 -3.81
C GLY A 25 20.05 6.07 -2.32
N GLU A 26 20.31 7.07 -1.46
CA GLU A 26 20.12 6.97 -0.02
C GLU A 26 18.68 7.35 0.35
N PRO A 27 18.07 6.69 1.36
CA PRO A 27 16.78 7.07 1.88
C PRO A 27 16.87 8.43 2.59
N ILE A 28 15.94 9.32 2.27
CA ILE A 28 15.82 10.66 2.86
C ILE A 28 14.55 10.68 3.70
N ALA A 29 14.67 11.04 4.98
CA ALA A 29 13.52 11.25 5.84
C ALA A 29 12.80 12.57 5.47
N VAL A 30 11.55 12.46 5.03
CA VAL A 30 10.70 13.60 4.65
C VAL A 30 9.35 13.50 5.35
N ASP A 31 8.65 14.62 5.51
CA ASP A 31 7.27 14.57 5.99
C ASP A 31 6.38 13.75 5.05
N GLU A 32 5.41 13.02 5.63
CA GLU A 32 4.45 12.20 4.88
C GLU A 32 3.73 12.97 3.75
N ARG A 33 3.43 14.25 3.97
CA ARG A 33 2.84 15.11 2.94
C ARG A 33 3.76 15.29 1.74
N ILE A 34 5.06 15.44 1.98
CA ILE A 34 6.05 15.61 0.91
C ILE A 34 6.33 14.27 0.24
N ALA A 35 6.46 13.18 1.00
CA ALA A 35 6.54 11.83 0.44
C ALA A 35 5.39 11.59 -0.56
N LYS A 36 4.15 11.92 -0.18
CA LYS A 36 2.98 11.77 -1.04
C LYS A 36 3.04 12.67 -2.29
N GLN A 37 3.50 13.91 -2.16
CA GLN A 37 3.69 14.80 -3.31
C GLN A 37 4.78 14.29 -4.27
N LEU A 38 5.88 13.75 -3.73
CA LEU A 38 6.96 13.18 -4.52
C LEU A 38 6.52 11.89 -5.22
N ALA A 39 5.69 11.08 -4.55
CA ALA A 39 5.09 9.87 -5.11
C ALA A 39 4.15 10.21 -6.28
N ASP A 40 3.25 11.17 -6.08
CA ASP A 40 2.31 11.65 -7.11
C ASP A 40 3.04 12.26 -8.32
N ALA A 41 4.16 12.95 -8.06
CA ALA A 41 5.03 13.49 -9.11
C ALA A 41 5.94 12.44 -9.79
N GLY A 42 5.91 11.17 -9.36
CA GLY A 42 6.78 10.11 -9.88
C GLY A 42 8.28 10.31 -9.56
N ALA A 43 8.60 11.15 -8.58
CA ALA A 43 9.97 11.50 -8.20
C ALA A 43 10.64 10.48 -7.28
N LEU A 44 9.93 9.43 -6.87
CA LEU A 44 10.44 8.38 -5.99
C LEU A 44 10.94 7.17 -6.77
N ALA A 45 12.13 6.68 -6.43
CA ALA A 45 12.73 5.46 -6.94
C ALA A 45 12.08 4.27 -6.25
N GLN A 46 10.87 3.90 -6.70
CA GLN A 46 10.08 2.84 -6.12
C GLN A 46 9.96 2.99 -4.60
N GLN A 47 8.95 3.73 -4.14
CA GLN A 47 8.32 3.29 -2.90
C GLN A 47 8.02 1.81 -3.13
N LYS A 48 8.69 0.90 -2.40
CA LYS A 48 7.99 -0.31 -2.01
C LYS A 48 6.64 0.21 -1.52
N PRO A 49 5.51 -0.20 -2.12
CA PRO A 49 4.24 0.12 -1.50
C PRO A 49 4.43 -0.26 -0.05
N ASP A 50 4.23 0.71 0.85
CA ASP A 50 4.11 0.42 2.26
C ASP A 50 3.25 -0.83 2.30
N ASP A 51 3.90 -1.92 2.68
CA ASP A 51 3.23 -3.11 3.10
C ASP A 51 2.28 -2.59 4.18
N ASP A 52 0.99 -2.55 3.82
CA ASP A 52 -0.14 -2.21 4.68
C ASP A 52 -0.21 -3.32 5.75
N SER A 53 0.86 -3.42 6.55
CA SER A 53 0.92 -4.07 7.84
C SER A 53 0.22 -3.13 8.81
N ASP A 54 -1.09 -3.00 8.63
CA ASP A 54 -2.00 -2.59 9.69
C ASP A 54 -3.18 -3.56 9.71
N SER A 55 -2.99 -4.60 10.52
CA SER A 55 -4.00 -5.26 11.36
C SER A 55 -5.26 -5.77 10.66
N ASP A 56 -5.33 -7.09 10.43
CA ASP A 56 -6.50 -7.97 10.66
C ASP A 56 -7.88 -7.65 10.05
N ASP A 57 -8.08 -6.52 9.36
CA ASP A 57 -9.41 -6.05 8.90
C ASP A 57 -9.39 -5.63 7.42
N GLY A 58 -8.30 -5.97 6.70
CA GLY A 58 -8.09 -5.56 5.31
C GLY A 58 -9.19 -6.04 4.36
N LEU A 59 -9.68 -7.26 4.55
CA LEU A 59 -10.70 -7.88 3.69
C LEU A 59 -12.08 -7.19 3.83
N ALA A 60 -12.42 -6.69 5.03
CA ALA A 60 -13.67 -6.00 5.26
C ALA A 60 -13.77 -4.66 4.50
N LYS A 61 -12.63 -4.01 4.25
CA LYS A 61 -12.53 -2.74 3.50
C LYS A 61 -12.47 -2.92 1.98
N GLN A 62 -12.09 -4.10 1.50
CA GLN A 62 -12.01 -4.40 0.06
C GLN A 62 -13.39 -4.48 -0.60
N ASN A 63 -13.49 -4.21 -1.91
CA ASN A 63 -14.74 -4.41 -2.65
C ASN A 63 -14.96 -5.89 -2.98
N LYS A 64 -16.19 -6.27 -3.34
CA LYS A 64 -16.52 -7.66 -3.73
C LYS A 64 -15.61 -8.15 -4.88
N ALA A 65 -15.24 -7.28 -5.80
CA ALA A 65 -14.35 -7.61 -6.92
C ALA A 65 -12.93 -7.97 -6.43
N ASP A 66 -12.32 -7.12 -5.59
CA ASP A 66 -11.01 -7.37 -4.99
C ASP A 66 -10.99 -8.66 -4.15
N LEU A 67 -12.07 -8.91 -3.39
CA LEU A 67 -12.19 -10.15 -2.61
C LEU A 67 -12.25 -11.40 -3.49
N ILE A 68 -12.94 -11.35 -4.64
CA ILE A 68 -12.94 -12.46 -5.60
C ILE A 68 -11.54 -12.66 -6.20
N ASP A 69 -10.80 -11.58 -6.46
CA ASP A 69 -9.44 -11.68 -6.98
C ASP A 69 -8.50 -12.33 -5.96
N ILE A 70 -8.55 -11.88 -4.70
CA ILE A 70 -7.79 -12.47 -3.58
C ILE A 70 -8.15 -13.96 -3.41
N ALA A 71 -9.44 -14.31 -3.44
CA ALA A 71 -9.87 -15.69 -3.35
C ALA A 71 -9.33 -16.55 -4.50
N LYS A 72 -9.33 -16.03 -5.74
CA LYS A 72 -8.72 -16.73 -6.89
C LYS A 72 -7.20 -16.89 -6.75
N GLN A 73 -6.51 -15.89 -6.24
CA GLN A 73 -5.07 -15.96 -5.98
C GLN A 73 -4.73 -17.05 -4.94
N LEU A 74 -5.64 -17.28 -3.99
CA LEU A 74 -5.55 -18.36 -2.99
C LEU A 74 -6.04 -19.72 -3.51
N GLY A 75 -6.57 -19.79 -4.74
CA GLY A 75 -7.13 -21.02 -5.31
C GLY A 75 -8.52 -21.39 -4.77
N ILE A 76 -9.23 -20.43 -4.17
CA ILE A 76 -10.57 -20.59 -3.61
C ILE A 76 -11.62 -20.41 -4.71
N ASP A 77 -12.50 -21.40 -4.86
CA ASP A 77 -13.64 -21.29 -5.75
C ASP A 77 -14.76 -20.47 -5.08
N VAL A 78 -14.99 -19.26 -5.57
CA VAL A 78 -16.04 -18.37 -5.04
C VAL A 78 -17.35 -18.61 -5.79
N PRO A 79 -18.43 -19.05 -5.10
CA PRO A 79 -19.72 -19.22 -5.75
C PRO A 79 -20.25 -17.88 -6.26
N SER A 80 -20.87 -17.87 -7.44
CA SER A 80 -21.35 -16.63 -8.08
C SER A 80 -22.38 -15.86 -7.24
N ASN A 81 -23.09 -16.57 -6.36
CA ASN A 81 -24.09 -16.01 -5.45
C ASN A 81 -23.55 -15.70 -4.05
N ALA A 82 -22.24 -15.85 -3.82
CA ALA A 82 -21.61 -15.53 -2.54
C ALA A 82 -21.70 -14.02 -2.25
N ASN A 83 -22.05 -13.66 -1.02
CA ASN A 83 -22.00 -12.29 -0.56
C ASN A 83 -20.59 -11.94 -0.06
N LYS A 84 -20.33 -10.65 0.08
CA LYS A 84 -19.03 -10.13 0.51
C LYS A 84 -18.53 -10.83 1.79
N ALA A 85 -19.40 -10.99 2.78
CA ALA A 85 -19.08 -11.65 4.04
C ALA A 85 -18.69 -13.13 3.86
N ASP A 86 -19.40 -13.87 3.00
CA ASP A 86 -19.05 -15.27 2.71
C ASP A 86 -17.67 -15.38 2.05
N ILE A 87 -17.32 -14.45 1.16
CA ILE A 87 -16.02 -14.45 0.47
C ILE A 87 -14.89 -14.16 1.46
N ILE A 88 -15.09 -13.20 2.37
CA ILE A 88 -14.12 -12.88 3.43
C ILE A 88 -13.88 -14.11 4.30
N ALA A 89 -14.95 -14.75 4.78
CA ALA A 89 -14.85 -15.94 5.63
C ALA A 89 -14.14 -17.11 4.94
N LEU A 90 -14.31 -17.28 3.62
CA LEU A 90 -13.57 -18.29 2.85
C LEU A 90 -12.07 -17.97 2.78
N ILE A 91 -11.72 -16.70 2.59
CA ILE A 91 -10.33 -16.23 2.52
C ILE A 91 -9.64 -16.38 3.88
N GLU A 92 -10.28 -15.95 4.96
CA GLU A 92 -9.74 -16.05 6.33
C GLU A 92 -9.52 -17.51 6.72
N ARG A 93 -10.49 -18.39 6.40
CA ARG A 93 -10.38 -19.83 6.66
C ARG A 93 -9.18 -20.48 5.96
N GLU A 94 -8.90 -20.12 4.72
CA GLU A 94 -7.73 -20.65 3.99
C GLU A 94 -6.41 -20.03 4.42
N LYS A 95 -6.44 -18.79 4.93
CA LYS A 95 -5.27 -18.16 5.56
C LYS A 95 -4.91 -18.78 6.91
N GLY A 96 -5.80 -19.59 7.48
CA GLY A 96 -5.55 -20.34 8.71
C GLY A 96 -5.71 -19.53 10.00
N GLU A 97 -6.55 -18.50 9.95
CA GLU A 97 -6.98 -17.71 11.13
C GLU A 97 -8.18 -18.34 11.84
#